data_AF-A0A5M6DUJ7-F1
#
_entry.id   AF-A0A5M6DUJ7-F1
#
_cell.length_a   1.000
_cell.length_b   1.000
_cell.length_c   1.000
_cell.angle_alpha   90.00
_cell.angle_beta   90.00
_cell.angle_gamma   90.00
#
_symmetry.space_group_name_H-M   'P 1'
#
loop_
_entity.id
_entity.type
_entity.pdbx_description
1 polymer ?
#
loop_
_entity_poly.entity_id
_entity_poly.type
_entity_poly.pdbx_seq_one_letter_code
_entity_poly.pdbx_strand_id
1 'polypeptide(L)'
;MKANLFKSCFLAAAVSLFYACSPEEQSIKELDKISSSEKAMTSDMLSFDYGVTRVSNFVTAATSDGGAIIGIRGIQRSFVPNWSPANPGEYSAENRANLFNTNNKPVSVPDASIPGGSRISDDGDLDAASNTGNALIINHNSRYDVPDDWAWGGVMYVDFSSLGTVTLKNLVFLDNEEDGTFIKLFNASNMQIGTNIPVPNAGNASSQVVDLKNTPGVARMEVHLGTTSVNGSGAIDNINFDREIPETGCTKTQGYWKNHAPGSKKADPNWGNLATTQFFSSSETYLSIFDVQPRGNAYYILAHQYVAATLNLKSGASMPTSVMTAYNNATNFFKNNMPTQTAVSKDQLTQWAGILDAYNNGVTGPGHCD
;
A
#
# COMPACT_ATOMS: atom_id res chain seq x y z
N MET A 1 39.71 32.28 -63.78
CA MET A 1 40.09 32.66 -62.40
C MET A 1 40.15 31.36 -61.58
N LYS A 2 41.21 31.18 -60.80
CA LYS A 2 41.61 29.92 -60.15
C LYS A 2 40.65 29.45 -59.04
N ALA A 3 40.80 28.15 -58.71
CA ALA A 3 40.51 27.47 -57.44
C ALA A 3 39.04 27.06 -57.19
N ASN A 4 38.68 25.92 -56.60
CA ASN A 4 39.40 24.74 -56.07
C ASN A 4 38.36 23.64 -55.72
N LEU A 5 38.80 22.36 -55.73
CA LEU A 5 38.51 21.25 -54.78
C LEU A 5 37.10 21.15 -54.10
N PHE A 6 36.42 20.02 -53.86
CA PHE A 6 36.77 18.59 -53.78
C PHE A 6 35.47 17.74 -53.69
N LYS A 7 35.49 16.57 -54.36
CA LYS A 7 34.95 15.23 -54.00
C LYS A 7 33.84 15.04 -52.94
N SER A 8 32.81 14.29 -53.34
CA SER A 8 32.22 13.13 -52.63
C SER A 8 31.20 12.41 -53.54
N CYS A 9 31.47 11.21 -54.06
CA CYS A 9 31.33 9.87 -53.46
C CYS A 9 29.91 9.30 -53.45
N PHE A 10 29.71 8.32 -54.35
CA PHE A 10 28.90 7.09 -54.24
C PHE A 10 27.60 7.12 -53.43
N LEU A 11 26.50 7.05 -54.17
CA LEU A 11 25.20 6.57 -53.72
C LEU A 11 25.32 5.06 -53.42
N ALA A 12 25.34 4.67 -52.15
CA ALA A 12 25.14 3.28 -51.72
C ALA A 12 23.76 3.17 -51.09
N ALA A 13 22.91 2.33 -51.69
CA ALA A 13 21.61 1.98 -51.14
C ALA A 13 21.80 1.16 -49.85
N ALA A 14 21.47 1.75 -48.71
CA ALA A 14 21.31 1.02 -47.46
C ALA A 14 19.86 0.54 -47.37
N VAL A 15 19.63 -0.72 -47.71
CA VAL A 15 18.44 -1.46 -47.31
C VAL A 15 18.50 -1.59 -45.79
N SER A 16 17.77 -0.73 -45.08
CA SER A 16 17.56 -0.88 -43.64
C SER A 16 16.65 -2.07 -43.40
N LEU A 17 17.26 -3.21 -43.06
CA LEU A 17 16.60 -4.32 -42.37
C LEU A 17 16.01 -3.76 -41.06
N PHE A 18 14.70 -3.51 -41.06
CA PHE A 18 13.95 -3.41 -39.82
C PHE A 18 13.98 -4.80 -39.16
N TYR A 19 14.88 -4.98 -38.19
CA TYR A 19 14.78 -6.04 -37.21
C TYR A 19 13.53 -5.75 -36.36
N ALA A 20 12.36 -6.19 -36.85
CA ALA A 20 11.19 -6.34 -36.01
C ALA A 20 11.48 -7.50 -35.05
N CYS A 21 11.87 -7.16 -33.83
CA CYS A 21 11.97 -8.09 -32.70
C CYS A 21 10.62 -8.81 -32.57
N SER A 22 10.62 -10.14 -32.54
CA SER A 22 9.37 -10.91 -32.54
C SER A 22 8.59 -10.62 -31.25
N PRO A 23 7.25 -10.68 -31.29
CA PRO A 23 6.42 -10.53 -30.08
C PRO A 23 6.81 -11.47 -28.94
N GLU A 24 7.32 -12.66 -29.27
CA GLU A 24 7.84 -13.65 -28.33
C GLU A 24 9.11 -13.18 -27.59
N GLU A 25 10.00 -12.43 -28.24
CA GLU A 25 11.20 -11.90 -27.59
C GLU A 25 10.88 -10.69 -26.69
N GLN A 26 9.81 -9.95 -27.00
CA GLN A 26 9.29 -8.90 -26.13
C GLN A 26 8.58 -9.47 -24.88
N SER A 27 7.83 -10.57 -25.01
CA SER A 27 7.18 -11.22 -23.87
C SER A 27 8.19 -11.86 -22.91
N ILE A 28 9.27 -12.44 -23.43
CA ILE A 28 10.38 -12.98 -22.61
C ILE A 28 11.11 -11.86 -21.85
N LYS A 29 11.34 -10.69 -22.48
CA LYS A 29 11.96 -9.54 -21.80
C LYS A 29 11.05 -8.88 -20.75
N GLU A 30 9.73 -9.00 -20.87
CA GLU A 30 8.80 -8.61 -19.79
C GLU A 30 8.80 -9.64 -18.65
N LEU A 31 8.83 -10.94 -18.97
CA LEU A 31 8.92 -12.01 -17.96
C LEU A 31 10.22 -11.95 -17.15
N ASP A 32 11.35 -11.65 -17.78
CA ASP A 32 12.64 -11.43 -17.09
C ASP A 32 12.61 -10.20 -16.15
N LYS A 33 11.81 -9.18 -16.46
CA LYS A 33 11.61 -8.01 -15.58
C LYS A 33 10.70 -8.33 -14.40
N ILE A 34 9.66 -9.14 -14.61
CA ILE A 34 8.75 -9.61 -13.54
C ILE A 34 9.47 -10.61 -12.62
N SER A 35 10.42 -11.38 -13.15
CA SER A 35 11.24 -12.38 -12.46
C SER A 35 12.21 -11.79 -11.43
N SER A 36 12.52 -10.50 -11.48
CA SER A 36 13.44 -9.85 -10.55
C SER A 36 12.69 -9.06 -9.46
N SER A 37 12.52 -9.69 -8.30
CA SER A 37 12.22 -9.07 -7.00
C SER A 37 10.92 -8.26 -6.85
N GLU A 38 9.81 -8.65 -7.48
CA GLU A 38 8.53 -8.06 -7.10
C GLU A 38 8.02 -8.68 -5.81
N LYS A 39 7.99 -7.89 -4.75
CA LYS A 39 7.36 -8.29 -3.49
C LYS A 39 5.84 -8.18 -3.60
N ALA A 40 5.17 -9.07 -2.88
CA ALA A 40 3.73 -9.05 -2.73
C ALA A 40 3.29 -7.76 -2.03
N MET A 41 2.23 -7.10 -2.50
CA MET A 41 1.69 -5.90 -1.86
C MET A 41 0.25 -6.13 -1.43
N THR A 42 -0.15 -5.57 -0.29
CA THR A 42 -1.55 -5.54 0.17
C THR A 42 -1.95 -4.11 0.55
N SER A 43 -3.20 -3.75 0.26
CA SER A 43 -3.79 -2.54 0.83
C SER A 43 -4.09 -2.72 2.30
N ASP A 44 -3.91 -1.66 3.06
CA ASP A 44 -4.08 -1.58 4.49
C ASP A 44 -4.48 -0.15 4.86
N MET A 45 -5.05 0.02 6.05
CA MET A 45 -5.55 1.30 6.53
C MET A 45 -5.18 1.49 8.00
N LEU A 46 -4.71 2.69 8.34
CA LEU A 46 -4.55 3.08 9.73
C LEU A 46 -5.70 4.01 10.13
N SER A 47 -6.67 3.44 10.85
CA SER A 47 -7.92 4.06 11.35
C SER A 47 -7.88 4.48 12.83
N PHE A 48 -6.80 4.10 13.54
CA PHE A 48 -6.64 4.29 14.99
C PHE A 48 -7.70 3.64 15.91
N ASP A 49 -8.65 2.87 15.38
CA ASP A 49 -9.76 2.28 16.14
C ASP A 49 -9.45 0.92 16.79
N TYR A 50 -8.48 0.18 16.27
CA TYR A 50 -8.29 -1.25 16.62
C TYR A 50 -7.13 -1.52 17.58
N GLY A 51 -6.32 -0.51 17.92
CA GLY A 51 -5.31 -0.62 18.97
C GLY A 51 -4.21 0.45 18.93
N VAL A 52 -3.84 0.98 20.09
CA VAL A 52 -2.71 1.89 20.26
C VAL A 52 -1.80 1.49 21.41
N THR A 53 -0.50 1.71 21.24
CA THR A 53 0.50 1.63 22.30
C THR A 53 0.77 3.01 22.86
N ARG A 54 0.74 3.15 24.18
CA ARG A 54 1.00 4.41 24.88
C ARG A 54 2.23 4.33 25.78
N VAL A 55 3.04 5.38 25.78
CA VAL A 55 4.14 5.60 26.73
C VAL A 55 3.91 6.96 27.39
N SER A 56 4.00 7.00 28.72
CA SER A 56 3.62 8.19 29.50
C SER A 56 2.24 8.73 29.13
N ASN A 57 1.30 7.81 28.86
CA ASN A 57 -0.08 8.04 28.44
C ASN A 57 -0.30 8.66 27.05
N PHE A 58 0.74 8.99 26.28
CA PHE A 58 0.62 9.45 24.89
C PHE A 58 0.88 8.33 23.90
N VAL A 59 0.24 8.41 22.72
CA VAL A 59 0.33 7.41 21.66
C VAL A 59 1.76 7.38 21.10
N THR A 60 2.31 6.18 20.96
CA THR A 60 3.65 5.94 20.39
C THR A 60 3.64 4.96 19.23
N ALA A 61 2.58 4.16 19.12
CA ALA A 61 2.32 3.33 17.97
C ALA A 61 0.81 3.07 17.85
N ALA A 62 0.37 2.73 16.65
CA ALA A 62 -0.99 2.31 16.36
C ALA A 62 -0.98 1.08 15.44
N THR A 63 -1.99 0.23 15.58
CA THR A 63 -2.17 -0.96 14.77
C THR A 63 -3.10 -0.66 13.61
N SER A 64 -2.67 -0.93 12.38
CA SER A 64 -3.51 -0.82 11.18
C SER A 64 -4.59 -1.91 11.16
N ASP A 65 -5.60 -1.77 10.32
CA ASP A 65 -6.68 -2.74 10.14
C ASP A 65 -6.16 -4.12 9.70
N GLY A 66 -5.08 -4.14 8.92
CA GLY A 66 -4.35 -5.35 8.54
C GLY A 66 -3.35 -5.85 9.60
N GLY A 67 -3.31 -5.25 10.79
CA GLY A 67 -2.48 -5.68 11.91
C GLY A 67 -1.02 -5.19 11.88
N ALA A 68 -0.68 -4.21 11.04
CA ALA A 68 0.65 -3.60 11.01
C ALA A 68 0.86 -2.69 12.22
N ILE A 69 2.03 -2.72 12.86
CA ILE A 69 2.37 -1.75 13.93
C ILE A 69 3.14 -0.58 13.31
N ILE A 70 2.55 0.62 13.41
CA ILE A 70 3.06 1.86 12.83
C ILE A 70 3.44 2.81 13.96
N GLY A 71 4.63 3.40 13.89
CA GLY A 71 5.12 4.35 14.89
C GLY A 71 4.40 5.69 14.79
N ILE A 72 4.06 6.28 15.95
CA ILE A 72 3.33 7.54 16.03
C ILE A 72 4.05 8.49 16.97
N ARG A 73 4.14 9.76 16.59
CA ARG A 73 4.60 10.83 17.48
C ARG A 73 3.92 12.13 17.10
N GLY A 74 3.57 12.95 18.07
CA GLY A 74 3.06 14.30 17.85
C GLY A 74 3.89 15.26 18.68
N ILE A 75 4.41 16.32 18.09
CA ILE A 75 5.13 17.36 18.83
C ILE A 75 4.51 18.71 18.57
N GLN A 76 4.35 19.47 19.63
CA GLN A 76 3.82 20.83 19.56
C GLN A 76 4.92 21.80 19.14
N ARG A 77 4.52 22.92 18.56
CA ARG A 77 5.40 24.07 18.48
C ARG A 77 5.50 24.70 19.87
N SER A 78 6.72 25.01 20.33
CA SER A 78 6.93 25.66 21.63
C SER A 78 6.47 27.12 21.54
N PHE A 79 5.69 27.56 22.53
CA PHE A 79 5.32 28.97 22.65
C PHE A 79 6.57 29.84 22.84
N VAL A 80 6.79 30.80 21.94
CA VAL A 80 7.86 31.79 22.08
C VAL A 80 7.27 33.10 22.56
N PRO A 81 7.63 33.57 23.78
CA PRO A 81 7.31 34.94 24.19
C PRO A 81 7.99 35.92 23.22
N ASN A 82 7.21 36.79 22.56
CA ASN A 82 7.62 37.68 21.46
C ASN A 82 7.77 37.00 20.09
N TRP A 83 6.70 36.35 19.64
CA TRP A 83 6.59 35.82 18.28
C TRP A 83 6.97 36.86 17.20
N SER A 84 7.72 36.41 16.19
CA SER A 84 8.06 37.17 14.98
C SER A 84 8.18 36.18 13.81
N PRO A 85 7.90 36.57 12.55
CA PRO A 85 8.19 35.74 11.38
C PRO A 85 9.64 35.26 11.29
N ALA A 86 10.59 35.93 11.96
CA ALA A 86 12.01 35.56 12.02
C ALA A 86 12.34 34.52 13.14
N ASN A 87 11.41 34.24 14.05
CA ASN A 87 11.57 33.24 15.11
C ASN A 87 10.28 32.38 15.19
N PRO A 88 10.17 31.35 14.33
CA PRO A 88 8.95 30.57 14.16
C PRO A 88 8.64 29.63 15.34
N GLY A 89 9.44 29.65 16.41
CA GLY A 89 9.35 28.71 17.52
C GLY A 89 9.98 27.36 17.24
N GLU A 90 10.60 26.80 18.28
CA GLU A 90 11.20 25.47 18.25
C GLU A 90 10.14 24.41 18.52
N TYR A 91 10.22 23.25 17.88
CA TYR A 91 9.34 22.14 18.25
C TYR A 91 9.72 21.57 19.61
N SER A 92 8.72 21.25 20.43
CA SER A 92 8.96 20.61 21.71
C SER A 92 9.58 19.22 21.51
N ALA A 93 10.38 18.78 22.47
CA ALA A 93 10.93 17.42 22.45
C ALA A 93 9.88 16.37 22.88
N GLU A 94 8.85 16.81 23.61
CA GLU A 94 7.87 15.94 24.26
C GLU A 94 6.82 15.40 23.30
N ASN A 95 6.54 14.10 23.40
CA ASN A 95 5.43 13.50 22.68
C ASN A 95 4.09 13.94 23.27
N ARG A 96 3.17 14.31 22.38
CA ARG A 96 1.82 14.77 22.64
C ARG A 96 0.80 14.13 21.70
N ALA A 97 1.17 13.11 20.93
CA ALA A 97 0.20 12.37 20.12
C ALA A 97 -0.89 11.77 21.01
N ASN A 98 -2.14 12.11 20.73
CA ASN A 98 -3.29 11.59 21.45
C ASN A 98 -4.39 11.21 20.46
N LEU A 99 -5.42 10.52 20.94
CA LEU A 99 -6.60 10.20 20.14
C LEU A 99 -7.77 11.05 20.61
N PHE A 100 -8.46 11.64 19.65
CA PHE A 100 -9.76 12.26 19.83
C PHE A 100 -10.84 11.36 19.24
N ASN A 101 -11.93 11.09 19.96
CA ASN A 101 -13.02 10.27 19.45
C ASN A 101 -14.13 11.17 18.92
N THR A 102 -14.21 11.30 17.59
CA THR A 102 -15.15 12.18 16.90
C THR A 102 -16.61 11.72 16.98
N ASN A 103 -16.88 10.56 17.59
CA ASN A 103 -18.24 10.03 17.78
C ASN A 103 -18.79 10.29 19.19
N ASN A 104 -17.94 10.75 20.12
CA ASN A 104 -18.39 11.04 21.47
C ASN A 104 -19.09 12.39 21.52
N LYS A 105 -20.06 12.52 22.43
CA LYS A 105 -20.59 13.84 22.78
C LYS A 105 -19.58 14.54 23.71
N PRO A 106 -19.44 15.87 23.63
CA PRO A 106 -18.48 16.60 24.42
C PRO A 106 -18.60 16.25 25.91
N VAL A 107 -17.49 15.85 26.52
CA VAL A 107 -17.45 15.63 27.96
C VAL A 107 -17.14 16.98 28.60
N SER A 108 -18.13 17.56 29.27
CA SER A 108 -17.93 18.68 30.18
C SER A 108 -16.90 18.29 31.25
N VAL A 109 -15.65 18.75 31.09
CA VAL A 109 -14.61 18.63 32.10
C VAL A 109 -14.66 19.85 33.03
N PRO A 110 -14.88 19.65 34.33
CA PRO A 110 -14.78 20.74 35.29
C PRO A 110 -13.36 21.33 35.25
N ASP A 111 -13.25 22.64 34.96
CA ASP A 111 -11.98 23.36 35.02
C ASP A 111 -11.98 24.32 36.21
N ALA A 112 -11.22 23.96 37.24
CA ALA A 112 -11.08 24.77 38.46
C ALA A 112 -10.40 26.13 38.22
N SER A 113 -9.78 26.35 37.06
CA SER A 113 -9.20 27.65 36.69
C SER A 113 -10.22 28.65 36.11
N ILE A 114 -11.46 28.21 35.84
CA ILE A 114 -12.57 29.06 35.40
C ILE A 114 -13.65 29.06 36.50
N PRO A 115 -13.84 30.18 37.23
CA PRO A 115 -14.87 30.26 38.27
C PRO A 115 -16.28 30.00 37.69
N GLY A 116 -16.85 28.83 38.00
CA GLY A 116 -18.18 28.43 37.55
C GLY A 116 -18.26 27.90 36.10
N GLY A 117 -17.12 27.69 35.43
CA GLY A 117 -17.07 27.17 34.07
C GLY A 117 -16.73 25.68 34.00
N SER A 118 -17.46 24.93 33.18
CA SER A 118 -16.94 23.68 32.63
C SER A 118 -16.17 24.02 31.37
N ARG A 119 -14.98 23.47 31.18
CA ARG A 119 -14.47 23.32 29.81
C ARG A 119 -15.36 22.26 29.16
N ILE A 120 -16.08 22.63 28.13
CA ILE A 120 -16.28 21.68 27.04
C ILE A 120 -14.86 21.53 26.48
N SER A 121 -14.38 20.32 26.24
CA SER A 121 -13.21 20.20 25.38
C SER A 121 -13.51 21.06 24.14
N ASP A 122 -12.64 22.00 23.78
CA ASP A 122 -12.96 23.04 22.77
C ASP A 122 -13.06 22.45 21.35
N ASP A 123 -12.94 21.13 21.24
CA ASP A 123 -13.03 20.27 20.05
C ASP A 123 -14.47 20.02 19.56
N GLY A 124 -15.40 20.90 19.93
CA GLY A 124 -16.80 20.78 19.49
C GLY A 124 -16.96 20.91 17.96
N ASP A 125 -15.97 21.50 17.29
CA ASP A 125 -15.82 21.54 15.82
C ASP A 125 -15.23 20.24 15.26
N LEU A 126 -14.21 19.66 15.90
CA LEU A 126 -13.68 18.35 15.51
C LEU A 126 -14.72 17.23 15.67
N ASP A 127 -15.60 17.32 16.69
CA ASP A 127 -16.78 16.46 16.87
C ASP A 127 -17.77 16.55 15.70
N ALA A 128 -17.94 17.73 15.11
CA ALA A 128 -18.85 17.95 14.00
C ALA A 128 -18.26 17.53 12.64
N ALA A 129 -16.95 17.24 12.59
CA ALA A 129 -16.23 17.11 11.35
C ALA A 129 -16.53 15.85 10.55
N SER A 130 -16.73 14.65 11.16
CA SER A 130 -16.85 13.44 10.31
C SER A 130 -17.29 12.08 10.87
N ASN A 131 -17.58 11.86 12.16
CA ASN A 131 -17.89 10.51 12.68
C ASN A 131 -16.90 9.40 12.25
N THR A 132 -15.60 9.71 12.09
CA THR A 132 -14.63 8.73 11.57
C THR A 132 -14.14 7.74 12.61
N GLY A 133 -14.39 7.98 13.90
CA GLY A 133 -13.88 7.12 14.97
C GLY A 133 -12.86 7.86 15.80
N ASN A 134 -11.74 7.21 16.10
CA ASN A 134 -10.62 7.87 16.74
C ASN A 134 -9.72 8.55 15.70
N ALA A 135 -9.54 9.86 15.81
CA ALA A 135 -8.59 10.62 15.01
C ALA A 135 -7.31 10.91 15.80
N LEU A 136 -6.16 10.92 15.12
CA LEU A 136 -4.90 11.32 15.71
C LEU A 136 -4.82 12.85 15.78
N ILE A 137 -4.54 13.36 16.99
CA ILE A 137 -4.32 14.78 17.26
C ILE A 137 -2.95 15.01 17.93
N ILE A 138 -2.52 16.27 17.96
CA ILE A 138 -1.46 16.72 18.87
C ILE A 138 -2.15 17.36 20.08
N ASN A 139 -2.00 16.77 21.25
CA ASN A 139 -2.64 17.27 22.47
C ASN A 139 -2.04 18.62 22.89
N HIS A 140 -2.88 19.61 23.13
CA HIS A 140 -2.51 20.95 23.56
C HIS A 140 -1.73 20.96 24.88
N ASN A 141 -2.06 20.08 25.82
CA ASN A 141 -1.41 20.07 27.13
C ASN A 141 -1.06 18.65 27.59
N SER A 142 -0.43 18.52 28.76
CA SER A 142 0.01 17.23 29.30
C SER A 142 -1.14 16.36 29.84
N ARG A 143 -2.37 16.86 29.88
CA ARG A 143 -3.57 16.10 30.29
C ARG A 143 -4.05 15.22 29.15
N TYR A 144 -3.51 14.02 29.09
CA TYR A 144 -3.92 13.00 28.11
C TYR A 144 -5.40 12.57 28.24
N ASP A 145 -6.00 12.77 29.43
CA ASP A 145 -7.39 12.46 29.76
C ASP A 145 -8.38 13.49 29.22
N VAL A 146 -7.86 14.62 28.71
CA VAL A 146 -8.62 15.67 28.03
C VAL A 146 -7.97 15.89 26.67
N PRO A 147 -8.27 15.04 25.67
CA PRO A 147 -7.97 15.32 24.27
C PRO A 147 -8.36 16.75 23.91
N ASP A 148 -7.43 17.49 23.30
CA ASP A 148 -7.59 18.90 22.91
C ASP A 148 -6.57 19.15 21.81
N ASP A 149 -7.00 19.38 20.57
CA ASP A 149 -6.14 19.49 19.39
C ASP A 149 -5.64 20.93 19.14
N TRP A 150 -5.92 21.86 20.06
CA TRP A 150 -5.48 23.25 20.01
C TRP A 150 -3.97 23.41 20.32
N ALA A 151 -3.11 22.86 19.48
CA ALA A 151 -1.69 22.68 19.77
C ALA A 151 -0.79 23.91 19.50
N TRP A 152 -1.34 25.04 19.02
CA TRP A 152 -0.56 26.17 18.49
C TRP A 152 0.37 25.77 17.33
N GLY A 153 -0.08 24.82 16.50
CA GLY A 153 0.70 24.19 15.46
C GLY A 153 1.58 23.05 15.98
N GLY A 154 2.06 22.23 15.06
CA GLY A 154 2.88 21.07 15.42
C GLY A 154 3.20 20.18 14.24
N VAL A 155 3.83 19.04 14.54
CA VAL A 155 4.09 17.99 13.56
C VAL A 155 3.60 16.66 14.10
N MET A 156 2.74 15.99 13.33
CA MET A 156 2.44 14.58 13.51
C MET A 156 3.38 13.76 12.64
N TYR A 157 4.04 12.77 13.23
CA TYR A 157 4.89 11.80 12.57
C TYR A 157 4.17 10.47 12.53
N VAL A 158 4.10 9.89 11.34
CA VAL A 158 3.64 8.52 11.10
C VAL A 158 4.79 7.76 10.47
N ASP A 159 5.33 6.79 11.21
CA ASP A 159 6.55 6.05 10.89
C ASP A 159 6.23 4.62 10.46
N PHE A 160 6.42 4.36 9.17
CA PHE A 160 6.21 3.07 8.51
C PHE A 160 7.50 2.25 8.40
N SER A 161 8.62 2.69 8.97
CA SER A 161 9.93 2.04 8.79
C SER A 161 9.98 0.59 9.29
N SER A 162 9.12 0.20 10.23
CA SER A 162 8.93 -1.20 10.65
C SER A 162 8.46 -2.11 9.51
N LEU A 163 7.86 -1.52 8.47
CA LEU A 163 7.38 -2.18 7.25
C LEU A 163 8.38 -2.00 6.08
N GLY A 164 9.55 -1.41 6.32
CA GLY A 164 10.47 -0.94 5.29
C GLY A 164 9.96 0.35 4.66
N THR A 165 9.15 0.23 3.62
CA THR A 165 8.47 1.37 2.98
C THR A 165 7.08 0.99 2.51
N VAL A 166 6.20 1.98 2.39
CA VAL A 166 4.84 1.82 1.88
C VAL A 166 4.58 2.70 0.67
N THR A 167 3.50 2.41 -0.05
CA THR A 167 2.91 3.31 -1.03
C THR A 167 1.73 4.03 -0.39
N LEU A 168 1.87 5.33 -0.09
CA LEU A 168 0.81 6.13 0.53
C LEU A 168 -0.19 6.62 -0.52
N LYS A 169 -1.48 6.38 -0.29
CA LYS A 169 -2.54 6.73 -1.24
C LYS A 169 -3.23 8.04 -0.89
N ASN A 170 -3.81 8.10 0.30
CA ASN A 170 -4.56 9.24 0.80
C ASN A 170 -4.71 9.13 2.33
N LEU A 171 -5.17 10.20 2.95
CA LEU A 171 -5.67 10.20 4.32
C LEU A 171 -6.91 11.09 4.44
N VAL A 172 -7.63 10.94 5.53
CA VAL A 172 -8.65 11.91 5.95
C VAL A 172 -7.98 12.93 6.86
N PHE A 173 -8.09 14.21 6.52
CA PHE A 173 -7.71 15.32 7.37
C PHE A 173 -8.99 15.99 7.88
N LEU A 174 -9.00 16.29 9.18
CA LEU A 174 -10.13 16.90 9.88
C LEU A 174 -9.75 18.26 10.43
N ASP A 175 -10.70 19.17 10.38
CA ASP A 175 -10.67 20.46 11.04
C ASP A 175 -9.43 21.31 10.70
N ASN A 176 -9.21 21.54 9.41
CA ASN A 176 -8.17 22.49 8.97
C ASN A 176 -8.77 23.88 8.77
N GLU A 177 -8.58 24.75 9.75
CA GLU A 177 -9.08 26.14 9.75
C GLU A 177 -8.06 27.15 9.24
N GLU A 178 -6.80 26.74 9.09
CA GLU A 178 -5.71 27.62 8.71
C GLU A 178 -5.08 27.28 7.36
N ASP A 179 -4.64 28.34 6.69
CA ASP A 179 -3.73 28.21 5.56
C ASP A 179 -2.35 27.76 6.03
N GLY A 180 -1.65 27.02 5.17
CA GLY A 180 -0.25 26.66 5.38
C GLY A 180 -0.02 25.27 5.94
N THR A 181 -1.05 24.54 6.34
CA THR A 181 -0.94 23.10 6.66
C THR A 181 -0.44 22.33 5.45
N PHE A 182 0.54 21.44 5.64
CA PHE A 182 1.09 20.61 4.58
C PHE A 182 1.63 19.27 5.08
N ILE A 183 1.78 18.33 4.16
CA ILE A 183 2.32 17.00 4.39
C ILE A 183 3.65 16.85 3.67
N LYS A 184 4.65 16.26 4.35
CA LYS A 184 5.92 15.82 3.77
C LYS A 184 6.04 14.31 3.86
N LEU A 185 6.59 13.72 2.81
CA LEU A 185 6.84 12.29 2.72
C LEU A 185 8.35 12.07 2.67
N PHE A 186 8.86 11.07 3.38
CA PHE A 186 10.29 10.76 3.45
C PHE A 186 10.53 9.30 3.14
N ASN A 187 11.61 9.01 2.42
CA ASN A 187 12.07 7.65 2.18
C ASN A 187 12.86 7.10 3.38
N ALA A 188 13.27 5.84 3.31
CA ALA A 188 14.05 5.16 4.34
C ALA A 188 15.42 5.80 4.63
N SER A 189 15.95 6.62 3.71
CA SER A 189 17.18 7.40 3.88
C SER A 189 16.93 8.80 4.46
N ASN A 190 15.73 9.07 4.95
CA ASN A 190 15.31 10.37 5.49
C ASN A 190 15.38 11.52 4.47
N MET A 191 15.31 11.21 3.18
CA MET A 191 15.20 12.22 2.12
C MET A 191 13.74 12.45 1.78
N GLN A 192 13.36 13.73 1.65
CA GLN A 192 12.00 14.09 1.25
C GLN A 192 11.70 13.58 -0.18
N ILE A 193 10.54 12.95 -0.34
CA ILE A 193 10.00 12.50 -1.63
C ILE A 193 9.04 13.57 -2.14
N GLY A 194 9.35 14.13 -3.30
CA GLY A 194 8.52 15.17 -3.92
C GLY A 194 8.48 16.48 -3.12
N THR A 195 7.55 17.35 -3.51
CA THR A 195 7.29 18.63 -2.84
C THR A 195 6.29 18.45 -1.70
N ASN A 196 6.15 19.46 -0.85
CA ASN A 196 5.10 19.48 0.17
C ASN A 196 3.72 19.34 -0.50
N ILE A 197 2.86 18.53 0.11
CA ILE A 197 1.46 18.34 -0.31
C ILE A 197 0.61 19.29 0.53
N PRO A 198 0.01 20.34 -0.05
CA PRO A 198 -0.80 21.28 0.73
C PRO A 198 -2.10 20.63 1.19
N VAL A 199 -2.52 20.96 2.42
CA VAL A 199 -3.86 20.65 2.93
C VAL A 199 -4.66 21.96 2.86
N PRO A 200 -5.69 22.06 2.01
CA PRO A 200 -6.51 23.26 1.90
C PRO A 200 -7.17 23.63 3.24
N ASN A 201 -7.25 24.93 3.53
CA ASN A 201 -8.16 25.44 4.54
C ASN A 201 -9.60 25.12 4.11
N ALA A 202 -10.28 24.28 4.89
CA ALA A 202 -11.64 23.86 4.63
C ALA A 202 -12.63 24.38 5.69
N GLY A 203 -12.14 25.16 6.66
CA GLY A 203 -12.91 25.77 7.73
C GLY A 203 -13.23 24.82 8.89
N ASN A 204 -13.92 25.39 9.89
CA ASN A 204 -14.33 24.71 11.12
C ASN A 204 -15.14 23.45 10.79
N ALA A 205 -14.89 22.39 11.55
CA ALA A 205 -15.58 21.10 11.41
C ALA A 205 -15.47 20.52 10.00
N SER A 206 -14.34 20.74 9.32
CA SER A 206 -14.13 20.21 7.97
C SER A 206 -13.66 18.76 7.98
N SER A 207 -14.02 18.03 6.93
CA SER A 207 -13.44 16.72 6.63
C SER A 207 -13.08 16.64 5.16
N GLN A 208 -11.83 16.33 4.88
CA GLN A 208 -11.30 16.29 3.53
C GLN A 208 -10.39 15.09 3.31
N VAL A 209 -10.53 14.45 2.15
CA VAL A 209 -9.60 13.42 1.70
C VAL A 209 -8.42 14.12 1.04
N VAL A 210 -7.23 13.97 1.62
CA VAL A 210 -5.98 14.51 1.08
C VAL A 210 -5.31 13.43 0.23
N ASP A 211 -5.20 13.68 -1.07
CA ASP A 211 -4.56 12.79 -2.03
C ASP A 211 -3.03 12.84 -1.91
N LEU A 212 -2.43 11.71 -1.48
CA LEU A 212 -0.99 11.51 -1.31
C LEU A 212 -0.32 10.95 -2.57
N LYS A 213 -1.02 11.01 -3.71
CA LYS A 213 -0.49 10.75 -5.07
C LYS A 213 -0.02 9.32 -5.32
N ASN A 214 -0.49 8.35 -4.52
CA ASN A 214 -0.01 6.97 -4.57
C ASN A 214 1.52 6.91 -4.50
N THR A 215 2.12 7.68 -3.59
CA THR A 215 3.58 7.88 -3.51
C THR A 215 4.25 6.62 -2.96
N PRO A 216 5.10 5.91 -3.73
CA PRO A 216 5.82 4.72 -3.28
C PRO A 216 7.07 5.07 -2.47
N GLY A 217 7.58 4.09 -1.72
CA GLY A 217 8.88 4.21 -1.05
C GLY A 217 8.87 5.09 0.20
N VAL A 218 7.70 5.38 0.77
CA VAL A 218 7.56 6.22 1.97
C VAL A 218 7.87 5.40 3.21
N ALA A 219 8.84 5.83 4.00
CA ALA A 219 9.13 5.29 5.32
C ALA A 219 8.56 6.17 6.44
N ARG A 220 8.40 7.48 6.21
CA ARG A 220 7.81 8.40 7.20
C ARG A 220 6.97 9.47 6.52
N MET A 221 5.84 9.78 7.14
CA MET A 221 5.00 10.94 6.81
C MET A 221 5.05 11.94 7.95
N GLU A 222 5.15 13.22 7.61
CA GLU A 222 5.06 14.36 8.53
C GLU A 222 3.89 15.24 8.13
N VAL A 223 2.96 15.46 9.06
CA VAL A 223 1.83 16.37 8.89
C VAL A 223 2.13 17.62 9.71
N HIS A 224 2.41 18.73 9.02
CA HIS A 224 2.69 20.02 9.64
C HIS A 224 1.40 20.83 9.71
N LEU A 225 0.98 21.17 10.93
CA LEU A 225 -0.23 21.94 11.19
C LEU A 225 0.08 23.43 11.15
N GLY A 226 -0.72 24.18 10.38
CA GLY A 226 -0.63 25.63 10.24
C GLY A 226 0.66 26.10 9.55
N THR A 227 1.03 27.36 9.82
CA THR A 227 2.19 28.00 9.18
C THR A 227 3.47 27.85 10.02
N THR A 228 4.48 28.67 9.73
CA THR A 228 5.65 28.85 10.61
C THR A 228 5.33 29.69 11.86
N SER A 229 4.07 29.93 12.20
CA SER A 229 3.65 30.66 13.41
C SER A 229 2.98 29.75 14.43
N VAL A 230 2.60 30.30 15.59
CA VAL A 230 1.85 29.61 16.66
C VAL A 230 0.37 29.45 16.28
N ASN A 231 0.11 28.83 15.14
CA ASN A 231 -1.22 28.54 14.58
C ASN A 231 -1.24 27.13 13.97
N GLY A 232 -2.41 26.53 13.85
CA GLY A 232 -2.59 25.15 13.36
C GLY A 232 -3.20 24.24 14.40
N SER A 233 -4.41 23.77 14.13
CA SER A 233 -5.09 22.64 14.77
C SER A 233 -5.40 21.56 13.73
N GLY A 234 -6.16 20.54 14.12
CA GLY A 234 -6.66 19.51 13.23
C GLY A 234 -6.20 18.11 13.57
N ALA A 235 -6.84 17.16 12.92
CA ALA A 235 -6.63 15.73 13.13
C ALA A 235 -6.41 14.98 11.82
N ILE A 236 -5.79 13.81 11.91
CA ILE A 236 -5.71 12.88 10.79
C ILE A 236 -6.29 11.51 11.14
N ASP A 237 -6.87 10.87 10.14
CA ASP A 237 -7.46 9.55 10.25
C ASP A 237 -7.44 8.82 8.90
N ASN A 238 -7.80 7.53 8.89
CA ASN A 238 -8.02 6.71 7.70
C ASN A 238 -6.89 6.82 6.67
N ILE A 239 -5.66 6.62 7.14
CA ILE A 239 -4.47 6.68 6.28
C ILE A 239 -4.43 5.40 5.45
N ASN A 240 -4.68 5.51 4.15
CA ASN A 240 -4.70 4.40 3.21
C ASN A 240 -3.33 4.20 2.56
N PHE A 241 -2.82 2.97 2.60
CA PHE A 241 -1.51 2.63 2.05
C PHE A 241 -1.44 1.20 1.51
N ASP A 242 -0.51 0.95 0.59
CA ASP A 242 -0.09 -0.41 0.27
C ASP A 242 1.23 -0.72 0.96
N ARG A 243 1.35 -1.90 1.54
CA ARG A 243 2.60 -2.41 2.12
C ARG A 243 2.99 -3.74 1.54
N GLU A 244 4.28 -4.06 1.63
CA GLU A 244 4.77 -5.38 1.27
C GLU A 244 4.17 -6.45 2.21
N ILE A 245 3.66 -7.53 1.64
CA ILE A 245 3.30 -8.75 2.37
C ILE A 245 4.63 -9.46 2.66
N PRO A 246 4.93 -9.79 3.93
CA PRO A 246 6.06 -10.64 4.26
C PRO A 246 6.01 -11.93 3.44
N GLU A 247 7.13 -12.32 2.83
CA GLU A 247 7.21 -13.60 2.14
C GLU A 247 7.09 -14.75 3.15
N THR A 248 6.12 -15.63 2.96
CA THR A 248 5.83 -16.76 3.84
C THR A 248 5.68 -18.04 3.06
N GLY A 249 6.01 -19.17 3.69
CA GLY A 249 5.88 -20.50 3.08
C GLY A 249 6.97 -20.77 2.04
N CYS A 250 6.68 -21.67 1.11
CA CYS A 250 7.52 -21.99 -0.03
C CYS A 250 6.64 -22.61 -1.11
N THR A 251 7.05 -22.49 -2.37
CA THR A 251 6.31 -23.01 -3.52
C THR A 251 6.75 -24.43 -3.87
N LYS A 252 5.84 -25.19 -4.45
CA LYS A 252 6.07 -26.52 -5.01
C LYS A 252 5.65 -26.53 -6.48
N THR A 253 6.44 -27.20 -7.30
CA THR A 253 6.18 -27.30 -8.74
C THR A 253 4.84 -27.96 -9.08
N GLN A 254 4.37 -27.72 -10.31
CA GLN A 254 3.23 -28.44 -10.89
C GLN A 254 3.41 -29.98 -10.82
N GLY A 255 4.62 -30.48 -11.05
CA GLY A 255 4.95 -31.90 -10.98
C GLY A 255 4.83 -32.48 -9.58
N TYR A 256 5.18 -31.71 -8.54
CA TYR A 256 4.94 -32.09 -7.16
C TYR A 256 3.45 -32.32 -6.92
N TRP A 257 2.62 -31.30 -7.21
CA TRP A 257 1.18 -31.35 -6.90
C TRP A 257 0.47 -32.50 -7.61
N LYS A 258 0.82 -32.77 -8.88
CA LYS A 258 0.31 -33.92 -9.62
C LYS A 258 0.66 -35.26 -8.96
N ASN A 259 1.92 -35.44 -8.56
CA ASN A 259 2.42 -36.69 -7.97
C ASN A 259 1.99 -36.89 -6.50
N HIS A 260 1.51 -35.83 -5.85
CA HIS A 260 1.03 -35.83 -4.46
C HIS A 260 -0.50 -35.61 -4.39
N ALA A 261 -1.23 -35.90 -5.47
CA ALA A 261 -2.69 -35.85 -5.50
C ALA A 261 -3.34 -36.96 -4.63
N PRO A 262 -4.62 -36.81 -4.24
CA PRO A 262 -5.37 -37.87 -3.58
C PRO A 262 -5.31 -39.19 -4.37
N GLY A 263 -5.09 -40.29 -3.67
CA GLY A 263 -4.87 -41.61 -4.28
C GLY A 263 -3.39 -41.95 -4.55
N SER A 264 -2.48 -40.99 -4.46
CA SER A 264 -1.03 -41.26 -4.47
C SER A 264 -0.54 -41.77 -3.11
N LYS A 265 0.60 -42.48 -3.10
CA LYS A 265 1.27 -42.94 -1.87
C LYS A 265 1.77 -41.80 -0.98
N LYS A 266 1.91 -40.60 -1.54
CA LYS A 266 2.43 -39.40 -0.85
C LYS A 266 1.41 -38.26 -0.97
N ALA A 267 0.12 -38.55 -0.80
CA ALA A 267 -0.91 -37.53 -0.95
C ALA A 267 -0.66 -36.33 -0.01
N ASP A 268 -0.61 -35.12 -0.56
CA ASP A 268 -0.49 -33.89 0.21
C ASP A 268 -1.90 -33.45 0.65
N PRO A 269 -2.14 -33.26 1.96
CA PRO A 269 -3.47 -32.92 2.48
C PRO A 269 -3.99 -31.57 1.97
N ASN A 270 -3.12 -30.67 1.48
CA ASN A 270 -3.54 -29.38 0.94
C ASN A 270 -4.45 -29.51 -0.28
N TRP A 271 -4.46 -30.64 -0.99
CA TRP A 271 -5.47 -30.90 -2.01
C TRP A 271 -6.89 -30.82 -1.47
N GLY A 272 -7.16 -31.44 -0.31
CA GLY A 272 -8.49 -31.50 0.30
C GLY A 272 -9.62 -31.74 -0.72
N ASN A 273 -10.68 -30.94 -0.63
CA ASN A 273 -11.82 -30.99 -1.57
C ASN A 273 -11.52 -30.36 -2.93
N LEU A 274 -10.40 -29.65 -3.10
CA LEU A 274 -10.08 -29.00 -4.37
C LEU A 274 -9.92 -30.04 -5.49
N ALA A 275 -9.36 -31.20 -5.17
CA ALA A 275 -9.12 -32.27 -6.16
C ALA A 275 -10.38 -32.71 -6.92
N THR A 276 -11.53 -32.73 -6.25
CA THR A 276 -12.82 -33.12 -6.83
C THR A 276 -13.70 -31.93 -7.21
N THR A 277 -13.27 -30.71 -6.88
CA THR A 277 -13.98 -29.48 -7.25
C THR A 277 -13.90 -29.27 -8.76
N GLN A 278 -15.03 -28.94 -9.38
CA GLN A 278 -15.08 -28.59 -10.80
C GLN A 278 -14.19 -27.37 -11.07
N PHE A 279 -13.38 -27.45 -12.12
CA PHE A 279 -12.52 -26.36 -12.56
C PHE A 279 -13.35 -25.33 -13.33
N PHE A 280 -13.87 -24.35 -12.59
CA PHE A 280 -14.71 -23.27 -13.12
C PHE A 280 -15.84 -23.80 -14.03
N SER A 281 -16.03 -23.22 -15.21
CA SER A 281 -17.05 -23.61 -16.18
C SER A 281 -16.62 -24.76 -17.10
N SER A 282 -15.46 -25.38 -16.87
CA SER A 282 -15.02 -26.53 -17.65
C SER A 282 -15.67 -27.84 -17.18
N SER A 283 -15.55 -28.91 -17.96
CA SER A 283 -16.03 -30.25 -17.59
C SER A 283 -15.07 -31.01 -16.64
N GLU A 284 -13.92 -30.42 -16.37
CA GLU A 284 -12.81 -31.00 -15.63
C GLU A 284 -12.88 -30.63 -14.14
N THR A 285 -12.23 -31.41 -13.29
CA THR A 285 -11.91 -31.01 -11.91
C THR A 285 -10.52 -30.39 -11.84
N TYR A 286 -10.19 -29.69 -10.75
CA TYR A 286 -8.83 -29.18 -10.56
C TYR A 286 -7.77 -30.28 -10.68
N LEU A 287 -8.06 -31.50 -10.20
CA LEU A 287 -7.13 -32.63 -10.38
C LEU A 287 -7.08 -33.08 -11.84
N SER A 288 -8.22 -33.28 -12.49
CA SER A 288 -8.24 -33.83 -13.85
C SER A 288 -7.65 -32.88 -14.89
N ILE A 289 -7.53 -31.58 -14.59
CA ILE A 289 -6.75 -30.64 -15.42
C ILE A 289 -5.35 -31.19 -15.69
N PHE A 290 -4.67 -31.77 -14.71
CA PHE A 290 -3.32 -32.32 -14.90
C PHE A 290 -3.24 -33.54 -15.82
N ASP A 291 -4.37 -34.17 -16.15
CA ASP A 291 -4.47 -35.30 -17.07
C ASP A 291 -4.78 -34.87 -18.50
N VAL A 292 -5.25 -33.64 -18.69
CA VAL A 292 -5.42 -33.06 -20.02
C VAL A 292 -4.06 -32.63 -20.56
N GLN A 293 -3.67 -33.12 -21.73
CA GLN A 293 -2.44 -32.66 -22.38
C GLN A 293 -2.69 -31.29 -23.03
N PRO A 294 -1.94 -30.22 -22.67
CA PRO A 294 -2.24 -28.88 -23.19
C PRO A 294 -2.13 -28.76 -24.71
N ARG A 295 -1.21 -29.51 -25.37
CA ARG A 295 -1.04 -29.57 -26.84
C ARG A 295 -1.06 -28.20 -27.55
N GLY A 296 -0.52 -27.16 -26.90
CA GLY A 296 -0.50 -25.78 -27.43
C GLY A 296 -1.79 -24.97 -27.22
N ASN A 297 -2.81 -25.54 -26.58
CA ASN A 297 -4.00 -24.83 -26.13
C ASN A 297 -3.66 -23.98 -24.90
N ALA A 298 -3.65 -22.65 -25.08
CA ALA A 298 -3.29 -21.71 -24.04
C ALA A 298 -4.22 -21.74 -22.82
N TYR A 299 -5.49 -22.16 -22.98
CA TYR A 299 -6.40 -22.39 -21.86
C TYR A 299 -5.82 -23.44 -20.90
N TYR A 300 -5.43 -24.61 -21.40
CA TYR A 300 -4.89 -25.68 -20.57
C TYR A 300 -3.46 -25.39 -20.11
N ILE A 301 -2.65 -24.68 -20.90
CA ILE A 301 -1.32 -24.22 -20.44
C ILE A 301 -1.49 -23.35 -19.17
N LEU A 302 -2.37 -22.34 -19.22
CA LEU A 302 -2.68 -21.51 -18.06
C LEU A 302 -3.33 -22.32 -16.93
N ALA A 303 -4.25 -23.23 -17.24
CA ALA A 303 -4.99 -23.98 -16.22
C ALA A 303 -4.06 -24.85 -15.37
N HIS A 304 -3.05 -25.48 -15.97
CA HIS A 304 -2.05 -26.26 -15.23
C HIS A 304 -1.30 -25.40 -14.22
N GLN A 305 -0.84 -24.22 -14.65
CA GLN A 305 -0.09 -23.31 -13.78
C GLN A 305 -0.97 -22.70 -12.71
N TYR A 306 -2.23 -22.39 -13.05
CA TYR A 306 -3.22 -21.89 -12.12
C TYR A 306 -3.51 -22.89 -11.00
N VAL A 307 -3.75 -24.17 -11.31
CA VAL A 307 -4.03 -25.20 -10.29
C VAL A 307 -2.86 -25.33 -9.31
N ALA A 308 -1.62 -25.37 -9.80
CA ALA A 308 -0.43 -25.41 -8.95
C ALA A 308 -0.29 -24.15 -8.09
N ALA A 309 -0.55 -22.97 -8.65
CA ALA A 309 -0.50 -21.71 -7.93
C ALA A 309 -1.56 -21.64 -6.82
N THR A 310 -2.79 -22.12 -7.08
CA THR A 310 -3.86 -22.24 -6.08
C THR A 310 -3.44 -23.15 -4.91
N LEU A 311 -2.79 -24.29 -5.21
CA LEU A 311 -2.32 -25.21 -4.18
C LEU A 311 -1.16 -24.63 -3.35
N ASN A 312 -0.23 -23.92 -3.99
CA ASN A 312 0.86 -23.21 -3.31
C ASN A 312 0.31 -22.15 -2.34
N LEU A 313 -0.64 -21.32 -2.79
CA LEU A 313 -1.32 -20.35 -1.93
C LEU A 313 -2.02 -21.04 -0.76
N LYS A 314 -2.72 -22.16 -1.03
CA LYS A 314 -3.42 -22.94 0.00
C LYS A 314 -2.46 -23.58 1.02
N SER A 315 -1.24 -23.93 0.61
CA SER A 315 -0.19 -24.42 1.51
C SER A 315 0.53 -23.31 2.29
N GLY A 316 0.13 -22.05 2.13
CA GLY A 316 0.65 -20.90 2.88
C GLY A 316 1.78 -20.14 2.18
N ALA A 317 2.04 -20.41 0.89
CA ALA A 317 2.97 -19.61 0.11
C ALA A 317 2.37 -18.25 -0.23
N SER A 318 3.07 -17.17 0.11
CA SER A 318 2.68 -15.80 -0.26
C SER A 318 2.84 -15.56 -1.77
N MET A 319 1.91 -14.84 -2.40
CA MET A 319 1.99 -14.48 -3.83
C MET A 319 2.43 -13.03 -4.03
N PRO A 320 3.51 -12.77 -4.78
CA PRO A 320 3.88 -11.44 -5.31
C PRO A 320 2.75 -10.69 -6.00
N THR A 321 2.88 -9.37 -6.15
CA THR A 321 1.83 -8.53 -6.74
C THR A 321 1.51 -8.92 -8.19
N SER A 322 2.51 -9.06 -9.06
CA SER A 322 2.30 -9.52 -10.44
C SER A 322 1.70 -10.92 -10.52
N VAL A 323 2.15 -11.83 -9.65
CA VAL A 323 1.64 -13.20 -9.54
C VAL A 323 0.17 -13.17 -9.14
N MET A 324 -0.20 -12.38 -8.12
CA MET A 324 -1.57 -12.19 -7.68
C MET A 324 -2.44 -11.55 -8.77
N THR A 325 -1.93 -10.56 -9.49
CA THR A 325 -2.63 -9.94 -10.63
C THR A 325 -2.86 -10.96 -11.75
N ALA A 326 -1.85 -11.73 -12.14
CA ALA A 326 -1.99 -12.81 -13.13
C ALA A 326 -2.98 -13.89 -12.65
N TYR A 327 -2.91 -14.27 -11.38
CA TYR A 327 -3.83 -15.21 -10.74
C TYR A 327 -5.28 -14.72 -10.76
N ASN A 328 -5.52 -13.46 -10.40
CA ASN A 328 -6.86 -12.85 -10.41
C ASN A 328 -7.40 -12.68 -11.83
N ASN A 329 -6.56 -12.27 -12.78
CA ASN A 329 -6.93 -12.19 -14.19
C ASN A 329 -7.26 -13.57 -14.76
N ALA A 330 -6.45 -14.60 -14.46
CA ALA A 330 -6.73 -15.98 -14.83
C ALA A 330 -8.04 -16.49 -14.19
N THR A 331 -8.28 -16.18 -12.92
CA THR A 331 -9.54 -16.50 -12.22
C THR A 331 -10.74 -15.91 -12.95
N ASN A 332 -10.68 -14.61 -13.28
CA ASN A 332 -11.74 -13.93 -14.00
C ASN A 332 -11.92 -14.48 -15.43
N PHE A 333 -10.82 -14.84 -16.10
CA PHE A 333 -10.87 -15.49 -17.39
C PHE A 333 -11.60 -16.84 -17.32
N PHE A 334 -11.20 -17.74 -16.41
CA PHE A 334 -11.79 -19.08 -16.29
C PHE A 334 -13.26 -19.06 -15.84
N LYS A 335 -13.68 -18.07 -15.05
CA LYS A 335 -15.11 -17.89 -14.70
C LYS A 335 -16.00 -17.61 -15.92
N ASN A 336 -15.45 -17.02 -16.98
CA ASN A 336 -16.22 -16.48 -18.09
C ASN A 336 -15.95 -17.20 -19.43
N ASN A 337 -15.02 -18.15 -19.48
CA ASN A 337 -14.59 -18.78 -20.73
C ASN A 337 -14.47 -20.30 -20.55
N MET A 338 -14.84 -21.02 -21.61
CA MET A 338 -14.61 -22.46 -21.75
C MET A 338 -13.35 -22.73 -22.62
N PRO A 339 -12.78 -23.96 -22.61
CA PRO A 339 -11.58 -24.28 -23.38
C PRO A 339 -11.65 -23.99 -24.89
N THR A 340 -12.86 -23.91 -25.45
CA THR A 340 -13.15 -23.65 -26.86
C THR A 340 -13.47 -22.18 -27.17
N GLN A 341 -13.55 -21.32 -26.16
CA GLN A 341 -13.93 -19.91 -26.26
C GLN A 341 -12.76 -19.02 -25.83
N THR A 342 -12.33 -18.09 -26.69
CA THR A 342 -11.20 -17.20 -26.38
C THR A 342 -11.60 -15.73 -26.57
N ALA A 343 -12.17 -15.12 -25.53
CA ALA A 343 -12.35 -13.66 -25.48
C ALA A 343 -11.01 -12.90 -25.29
N VAL A 344 -9.95 -13.62 -24.89
CA VAL A 344 -8.61 -13.11 -24.62
C VAL A 344 -7.63 -13.73 -25.62
N SER A 345 -6.59 -12.97 -26.03
CA SER A 345 -5.59 -13.46 -26.98
C SER A 345 -4.78 -14.62 -26.40
N LYS A 346 -4.32 -15.51 -27.28
CA LYS A 346 -3.44 -16.63 -26.92
C LYS A 346 -2.19 -16.15 -26.15
N ASP A 347 -1.60 -15.04 -26.62
CA ASP A 347 -0.37 -14.47 -26.07
C ASP A 347 -0.55 -14.02 -24.61
N GLN A 348 -1.69 -13.39 -24.30
CA GLN A 348 -2.00 -12.94 -22.95
C GLN A 348 -2.18 -14.13 -21.99
N LEU A 349 -2.82 -15.20 -22.44
CA LEU A 349 -2.98 -16.43 -21.64
C LEU A 349 -1.63 -17.09 -21.38
N THR A 350 -0.75 -17.14 -22.39
CA THR A 350 0.61 -17.67 -22.21
C THR A 350 1.48 -16.78 -21.34
N GLN A 351 1.28 -15.45 -21.36
CA GLN A 351 1.97 -14.53 -20.48
C GLN A 351 1.58 -14.78 -19.01
N TRP A 352 0.27 -14.85 -18.71
CA TRP A 352 -0.17 -15.21 -17.35
C TRP A 352 0.33 -16.60 -16.93
N ALA A 353 0.35 -17.57 -17.85
CA ALA A 353 0.87 -18.89 -17.56
C ALA A 353 2.36 -18.85 -17.21
N GLY A 354 3.16 -18.06 -17.93
CA GLY A 354 4.59 -17.86 -17.63
C GLY A 354 4.83 -17.22 -16.27
N ILE A 355 4.03 -16.22 -15.88
CA ILE A 355 4.11 -15.60 -14.55
C ILE A 355 3.81 -16.62 -13.45
N LEU A 356 2.73 -17.40 -13.61
CA LEU A 356 2.37 -18.42 -12.62
C LEU A 356 3.37 -19.58 -12.59
N ASP A 357 3.97 -19.95 -13.72
CA ASP A 357 5.04 -20.96 -13.78
C ASP A 357 6.30 -20.50 -13.02
N ALA A 358 6.75 -19.26 -13.21
CA ALA A 358 7.88 -18.70 -12.48
C ALA A 358 7.63 -18.74 -10.96
N TYR A 359 6.42 -18.39 -10.51
CA TYR A 359 6.00 -18.53 -9.12
C TYR A 359 6.03 -19.98 -8.65
N ASN A 360 5.42 -20.91 -9.40
CA ASN A 360 5.34 -22.33 -9.00
C ASN A 360 6.71 -23.02 -8.90
N ASN A 361 7.71 -22.52 -9.63
CA ASN A 361 9.09 -23.00 -9.58
C ASN A 361 9.96 -22.22 -8.57
N GLY A 362 9.37 -21.32 -7.77
CA GLY A 362 10.08 -20.55 -6.74
C GLY A 362 11.04 -19.49 -7.28
N VAL A 363 10.90 -19.09 -8.56
CA VAL A 363 11.68 -18.00 -9.15
C VAL A 363 11.22 -16.64 -8.63
N THR A 364 9.92 -16.51 -8.37
CA THR A 364 9.30 -15.32 -7.75
C THR A 364 8.54 -15.69 -6.49
N GLY A 365 8.49 -14.79 -5.50
CA GLY A 365 7.83 -15.04 -4.21
C GLY A 365 8.75 -15.76 -3.23
N PRO A 366 8.21 -16.56 -2.29
CA PRO A 366 8.93 -17.03 -1.11
C PRO A 366 9.98 -18.13 -1.38
N GLY A 367 10.33 -18.38 -2.65
CA GLY A 367 11.23 -19.45 -3.06
C GLY A 367 10.55 -20.83 -3.15
N HIS A 368 11.35 -21.86 -3.44
CA HIS A 368 10.92 -23.24 -3.57
C HIS A 368 11.14 -24.02 -2.26
N CYS A 369 10.30 -25.01 -1.96
CA CYS A 369 10.50 -25.90 -0.81
C CYS A 369 11.67 -26.87 -1.06
N ASP A 370 12.47 -27.16 -0.03
CA ASP A 370 13.57 -28.15 -0.09
C ASP A 370 13.09 -29.60 -0.21
#